data_AF-A0A972XFB1-F1
#
_entry.id   AF-A0A972XFB1-F1
#
_cell.length_a   1.000
_cell.length_b   1.000
_cell.length_c   1.000
_cell.angle_alpha   90.00
_cell.angle_beta   90.00
_cell.angle_gamma   90.00
#
_symmetry.space_group_name_H-M   'P 1'
#
loop_
_entity.id
_entity.type
_entity.pdbx_description
1 polymer ?
#
loop_
_entity_poly.entity_id
_entity_poly.type
_entity_poly.pdbx_seq_one_letter_code
_entity_poly.pdbx_strand_id
1 'polypeptide(L)'
;FGIGQIGKSFRNEITPGNFIFRTREFEQMEMEFFVEPGSDEQWHDYWLEQRWNWYIDLGMNPENMRYFDHPKEKLSHYSKRTVDIEYRFRFAGAEWSELEGIANRTDFDLKTHGKHSGTDLSYFDQDKNERWVPYVIEPAAGLNRAVFAFLLDAYAEDEAPNAKGGVDTRTVLRLDPRLAPVKAAVLPLSRNADLSPKAKDLAADMRKRWNVDFDDAGAIGRRYRRQDEIGTPFCITVDFDTLEDQAVTVRERDTMQQERIGLDAVVGWLAHRLPTC
;
A
#
# COMPACT_ATOMS: atom_id res chain seq x y z
N PHE A 1 21.16 8.32 -11.07
CA PHE A 1 19.84 8.12 -11.72
C PHE A 1 19.35 6.72 -11.36
N GLY A 2 18.06 6.40 -11.51
CA GLY A 2 17.55 5.07 -11.15
C GLY A 2 16.67 4.45 -12.22
N ILE A 3 16.58 3.11 -12.20
CA ILE A 3 15.67 2.32 -13.03
C ILE A 3 14.82 1.48 -12.08
N GLY A 4 13.52 1.75 -12.04
CA GLY A 4 12.55 0.98 -11.26
C GLY A 4 11.86 -0.09 -12.12
N GLN A 5 11.63 -1.26 -11.55
CA GLN A 5 10.89 -2.35 -12.18
C GLN A 5 9.93 -2.99 -11.18
N ILE A 6 8.75 -3.35 -11.67
CA ILE A 6 7.82 -4.23 -10.97
C ILE A 6 7.61 -5.46 -11.85
N GLY A 7 7.75 -6.65 -11.26
CA GLY A 7 7.65 -7.88 -12.03
C GLY A 7 7.55 -9.13 -11.17
N LYS A 8 7.26 -10.24 -11.85
CA LYS A 8 7.21 -11.57 -11.25
C LYS A 8 8.60 -12.15 -11.11
N SER A 9 8.86 -12.76 -9.97
CA SER A 9 10.07 -13.50 -9.66
C SER A 9 9.72 -14.91 -9.20
N PHE A 10 10.64 -15.85 -9.47
CA PHE A 10 10.47 -17.25 -9.17
C PHE A 10 11.63 -17.76 -8.31
N ARG A 11 11.31 -18.47 -7.23
CA ARG A 11 12.30 -19.19 -6.41
C ARG A 11 11.84 -20.63 -6.32
N ASN A 12 12.70 -21.59 -6.64
CA ASN A 12 12.38 -23.02 -6.53
C ASN A 12 12.46 -23.48 -5.06
N GLU A 13 11.59 -22.91 -4.22
CA GLU A 13 11.54 -23.13 -2.79
C GLU A 13 11.23 -24.61 -2.48
N ILE A 14 12.08 -25.19 -1.61
CA ILE A 14 12.03 -26.62 -1.25
C ILE A 14 10.83 -26.86 -0.34
N THR A 15 10.65 -25.98 0.65
CA THR A 15 9.58 -26.10 1.65
C THR A 15 8.78 -24.79 1.70
N PRO A 16 7.71 -24.68 0.88
CA PRO A 16 6.76 -23.59 0.98
C PRO A 16 6.16 -23.50 2.38
N GLY A 17 5.84 -22.29 2.85
CA GLY A 17 5.38 -22.07 4.22
C GLY A 17 5.00 -20.63 4.53
N ASN A 18 4.38 -20.41 5.69
CA ASN A 18 3.94 -19.10 6.19
C ASN A 18 3.21 -18.26 5.13
N PHE A 19 2.17 -18.86 4.53
CA PHE A 19 1.26 -18.19 3.59
C PHE A 19 2.02 -17.52 2.42
N ILE A 20 2.14 -16.19 2.42
CA ILE A 20 2.79 -15.41 1.36
C ILE A 20 4.33 -15.27 1.49
N PHE A 21 4.95 -15.78 2.56
CA PHE A 21 6.39 -15.54 2.82
C PHE A 21 7.33 -16.47 2.08
N ARG A 22 6.92 -17.73 1.89
CA ARG A 22 7.69 -18.74 1.17
C ARG A 22 6.83 -19.34 0.08
N THR A 23 6.78 -18.64 -1.06
CA THR A 23 6.10 -19.05 -2.28
C THR A 23 7.12 -19.30 -3.39
N ARG A 24 6.67 -19.97 -4.47
CA ARG A 24 7.49 -20.21 -5.66
C ARG A 24 7.40 -19.10 -6.70
N GLU A 25 6.33 -18.33 -6.65
CA GLU A 25 6.06 -17.16 -7.48
C GLU A 25 5.65 -16.01 -6.55
N PHE A 26 6.20 -14.83 -6.77
CA PHE A 26 5.89 -13.60 -6.04
C PHE A 26 6.25 -12.40 -6.91
N GLU A 27 5.75 -11.22 -6.54
CA GLU A 27 6.07 -9.97 -7.23
C GLU A 27 7.03 -9.13 -6.40
N GLN A 28 7.97 -8.49 -7.09
CA GLN A 28 8.95 -7.59 -6.48
C GLN A 28 8.79 -6.19 -7.06
N MET A 29 9.08 -5.19 -6.24
CA MET A 29 9.28 -3.81 -6.64
C MET A 29 10.74 -3.50 -6.34
N GLU A 30 11.56 -3.38 -7.39
CA GLU A 30 12.99 -3.19 -7.28
C GLU A 30 13.39 -1.91 -8.00
N MET A 31 14.44 -1.26 -7.50
CA MET A 31 15.03 -0.13 -8.18
C MET A 31 16.54 -0.19 -8.11
N GLU A 32 17.17 -0.13 -9.27
CA GLU A 32 18.62 0.01 -9.37
C GLU A 32 18.97 1.49 -9.45
N PHE A 33 19.57 2.02 -8.39
CA PHE A 33 19.97 3.43 -8.33
C PHE A 33 21.49 3.57 -8.53
N PHE A 34 21.86 4.07 -9.70
CA PHE A 34 23.24 4.23 -10.15
C PHE A 34 23.82 5.54 -9.65
N VAL A 35 24.95 5.43 -8.93
CA VAL A 35 25.61 6.54 -8.24
C VAL A 35 27.10 6.57 -8.54
N GLU A 36 27.70 7.75 -8.39
CA GLU A 36 29.14 7.91 -8.49
C GLU A 36 29.85 7.21 -7.31
N PRO A 37 30.90 6.41 -7.56
CA PRO A 37 31.70 5.81 -6.49
C PRO A 37 32.18 6.86 -5.47
N GLY A 38 32.00 6.58 -4.18
CA GLY A 38 32.32 7.53 -3.09
C GLY A 38 31.13 8.37 -2.62
N SER A 39 30.04 8.44 -3.39
CA SER A 39 28.75 9.01 -2.94
C SER A 39 27.77 7.94 -2.43
N ASP A 40 28.15 6.66 -2.52
CA ASP A 40 27.27 5.51 -2.32
C ASP A 40 26.68 5.41 -0.91
N GLU A 41 27.44 5.76 0.13
CA GLU A 41 26.95 5.72 1.52
C GLU A 41 25.84 6.76 1.76
N GLN A 42 26.02 7.98 1.23
CA GLN A 42 25.01 9.02 1.32
C GLN A 42 23.71 8.61 0.62
N TRP A 43 23.82 8.02 -0.58
CA TRP A 43 22.64 7.56 -1.33
C TRP A 43 21.98 6.34 -0.69
N HIS A 44 22.76 5.46 -0.06
CA HIS A 44 22.23 4.34 0.71
C HIS A 44 21.40 4.83 1.91
N ASP A 45 21.91 5.77 2.69
CA ASP A 45 21.18 6.34 3.82
C ASP A 45 19.95 7.14 3.37
N TYR A 46 20.07 7.89 2.26
CA TYR A 46 18.92 8.55 1.63
C TYR A 46 17.81 7.55 1.29
N TRP A 47 18.13 6.46 0.60
CA TRP A 47 17.11 5.47 0.22
C TRP A 47 16.53 4.74 1.42
N LEU A 48 17.31 4.48 2.47
CA LEU A 48 16.78 3.93 3.73
C LEU A 48 15.71 4.82 4.34
N GLU A 49 15.95 6.12 4.41
CA GLU A 49 15.00 7.10 4.95
C GLU A 49 13.78 7.25 4.02
N GLN A 50 14.01 7.36 2.70
CA GLN A 50 12.91 7.48 1.74
C GLN A 50 11.97 6.28 1.78
N ARG A 51 12.51 5.06 1.82
CA ARG A 51 11.70 3.84 1.86
C ARG A 51 10.98 3.67 3.20
N TRP A 52 11.62 4.00 4.31
CA TRP A 52 10.96 4.05 5.62
C TRP A 52 9.78 5.03 5.63
N ASN A 53 10.02 6.27 5.21
CA ASN A 53 8.99 7.30 5.16
C ASN A 53 7.85 6.93 4.21
N TRP A 54 8.11 6.19 3.13
CA TRP A 54 7.06 5.69 2.24
C TRP A 54 6.08 4.74 2.95
N TYR A 55 6.57 3.84 3.81
CA TYR A 55 5.70 2.96 4.61
C TYR A 55 4.89 3.74 5.65
N ILE A 56 5.55 4.66 6.38
CA ILE A 56 4.88 5.49 7.40
C ILE A 56 3.84 6.41 6.79
N ASP A 57 4.17 7.06 5.67
CA ASP A 57 3.25 7.93 4.94
C ASP A 57 1.99 7.16 4.52
N LEU A 58 2.12 5.90 4.12
CA LEU A 58 1.00 5.02 3.77
C LEU A 58 0.28 4.38 4.98
N GLY A 59 0.54 4.88 6.19
CA GLY A 59 -0.20 4.54 7.41
C GLY A 59 0.37 3.38 8.21
N MET A 60 1.59 2.92 7.92
CA MET A 60 2.23 1.88 8.75
C MET A 60 2.71 2.45 10.08
N ASN A 61 2.48 1.73 11.18
CA ASN A 61 2.93 2.11 12.51
C ASN A 61 4.45 1.90 12.67
N PRO A 62 5.24 2.96 12.97
CA PRO A 62 6.69 2.83 13.18
C PRO A 62 7.08 1.82 14.27
N GLU A 63 6.23 1.60 15.28
CA GLU A 63 6.52 0.64 16.37
C GLU A 63 6.52 -0.82 15.90
N ASN A 64 5.89 -1.10 14.76
CA ASN A 64 5.90 -2.41 14.12
C ASN A 64 7.00 -2.53 13.05
N MET A 65 7.87 -1.53 12.91
CA MET A 65 8.96 -1.50 11.95
C MET A 65 10.32 -1.36 12.64
N ARG A 66 11.38 -1.87 12.01
CA ARG A 66 12.76 -1.60 12.43
C ARG A 66 13.74 -1.72 11.26
N TYR A 67 14.89 -1.07 11.41
CA TYR A 67 16.05 -1.37 10.58
C TYR A 67 16.82 -2.55 11.16
N PHE A 68 17.23 -3.46 10.29
CA PHE A 68 18.11 -4.59 10.61
C PHE A 68 19.34 -4.55 9.72
N ASP A 69 20.47 -4.09 10.28
CA ASP A 69 21.76 -4.05 9.58
C ASP A 69 22.37 -5.46 9.56
N HIS A 70 22.68 -5.97 8.37
CA HIS A 70 23.20 -7.32 8.22
C HIS A 70 24.61 -7.44 8.81
N PRO A 71 24.87 -8.44 9.68
CA PRO A 71 26.22 -8.76 10.11
C PRO A 71 27.12 -9.05 8.91
N LYS A 72 28.41 -8.68 9.00
CA LYS A 72 29.36 -8.84 7.89
C LYS A 72 29.43 -10.27 7.36
N GLU A 73 29.22 -11.26 8.23
CA GLU A 73 29.27 -12.69 7.89
C GLU A 73 28.03 -13.16 7.09
N LYS A 74 26.95 -12.37 7.11
CA LYS A 74 25.70 -12.65 6.40
C LYS A 74 25.56 -11.85 5.11
N LEU A 75 26.45 -10.87 4.86
CA LEU A 75 26.43 -10.10 3.63
C LEU A 75 26.72 -11.00 2.43
N SER A 76 26.02 -10.73 1.33
CA SER A 76 26.40 -11.28 0.03
C SER A 76 27.80 -10.81 -0.33
N HIS A 77 28.58 -11.65 -1.01
CA HIS A 77 29.99 -11.38 -1.33
C HIS A 77 30.26 -10.09 -2.12
N TYR A 78 29.23 -9.51 -2.74
CA TYR A 78 29.26 -8.26 -3.50
C TYR A 78 28.66 -7.05 -2.76
N SER A 79 28.07 -7.26 -1.57
CA SER A 79 27.42 -6.18 -0.83
C SER A 79 28.41 -5.52 0.15
N LYS A 80 28.54 -4.20 0.04
CA LYS A 80 29.29 -3.37 1.00
C LYS A 80 28.51 -3.21 2.32
N ARG A 81 27.19 -3.04 2.23
CA ARG A 81 26.24 -2.92 3.35
C ARG A 81 24.85 -3.27 2.85
N THR A 82 24.09 -4.00 3.66
CA THR A 82 22.68 -4.27 3.42
C THR A 82 21.91 -4.03 4.71
N VAL A 83 20.83 -3.28 4.61
CA VAL A 83 19.93 -3.01 5.73
C VAL A 83 18.52 -3.37 5.30
N ASP A 84 17.88 -4.24 6.07
CA ASP A 84 16.49 -4.58 5.84
C ASP A 84 15.59 -3.64 6.66
N ILE A 85 14.50 -3.20 6.03
CA ILE A 85 13.31 -2.76 6.76
C ILE A 85 12.54 -4.04 7.10
N GLU A 86 12.45 -4.35 8.38
CA GLU A 86 11.68 -5.48 8.88
C GLU A 86 10.37 -5.01 9.49
N TYR A 87 9.33 -5.85 9.35
CA TYR A 87 8.04 -5.67 10.00
C TYR A 87 7.75 -6.76 11.02
N ARG A 88 7.01 -6.40 12.05
CA ARG A 88 6.67 -7.25 13.19
C ARG A 88 5.50 -8.19 12.87
N PHE A 89 5.73 -9.18 12.00
CA PHE A 89 4.71 -10.15 11.59
C PHE A 89 4.25 -11.12 12.69
N ARG A 90 5.01 -11.25 13.78
CA ARG A 90 4.68 -12.13 14.92
C ARG A 90 4.44 -13.60 14.51
N PHE A 91 5.22 -14.11 13.57
CA PHE A 91 5.15 -15.52 13.20
C PHE A 91 5.63 -16.43 14.34
N ALA A 92 5.15 -17.67 14.32
CA ALA A 92 5.63 -18.69 15.24
C ALA A 92 7.15 -18.89 15.07
N GLY A 93 7.94 -18.50 16.07
CA GLY A 93 9.39 -18.64 16.10
C GLY A 93 10.19 -17.46 15.53
N ALA A 94 9.56 -16.48 14.89
CA ALA A 94 10.22 -15.26 14.43
C ALA A 94 9.26 -14.06 14.52
N GLU A 95 9.58 -13.11 15.40
CA GLU A 95 8.75 -11.93 15.60
C GLU A 95 8.82 -10.95 14.42
N TRP A 96 10.00 -10.85 13.81
CA TRP A 96 10.32 -9.91 12.73
C TRP A 96 10.62 -10.66 11.43
N SER A 97 10.24 -10.05 10.31
CA SER A 97 10.63 -10.54 8.98
C SER A 97 10.81 -9.38 8.01
N GLU A 98 11.69 -9.57 7.05
CA GLU A 98 12.03 -8.62 5.99
C GLU A 98 10.82 -8.22 5.13
N LEU A 99 10.61 -6.90 4.99
CA LEU A 99 9.74 -6.29 3.99
C LEU A 99 10.49 -5.90 2.72
N GLU A 100 11.61 -5.22 2.92
CA GLU A 100 12.40 -4.60 1.88
C GLU A 100 13.86 -4.56 2.31
N GLY A 101 14.75 -5.05 1.44
CA GLY A 101 16.19 -4.93 1.61
C GLY A 101 16.71 -3.72 0.84
N ILE A 102 17.56 -2.91 1.48
CA ILE A 102 18.29 -1.82 0.83
C ILE A 102 19.76 -2.21 0.83
N ALA A 103 20.33 -2.47 -0.33
CA ALA A 103 21.70 -2.96 -0.49
C ALA A 103 22.58 -1.95 -1.23
N ASN A 104 23.83 -1.82 -0.79
CA ASN A 104 24.90 -1.18 -1.54
C ASN A 104 25.78 -2.26 -2.17
N ARG A 105 25.64 -2.45 -3.48
CA ARG A 105 26.27 -3.54 -4.25
C ARG A 105 27.54 -3.11 -4.98
N THR A 106 27.98 -1.87 -4.77
CA THR A 106 29.13 -1.28 -5.45
C THR A 106 29.00 -1.44 -6.98
N ASP A 107 30.09 -1.73 -7.69
CA ASP A 107 30.11 -1.88 -9.15
C ASP A 107 30.06 -3.35 -9.62
N PHE A 108 29.76 -4.29 -8.72
CA PHE A 108 29.83 -5.72 -8.99
C PHE A 108 28.97 -6.15 -10.18
N ASP A 109 27.72 -5.70 -10.21
CA ASP A 109 26.74 -6.11 -11.22
C ASP A 109 27.13 -5.67 -12.62
N LEU A 110 27.45 -4.38 -12.76
CA LEU A 110 27.86 -3.79 -14.03
C LEU A 110 29.19 -4.35 -14.52
N LYS A 111 30.19 -4.53 -13.64
CA LYS A 111 31.47 -5.14 -14.02
C LYS A 111 31.31 -6.59 -14.48
N THR A 112 30.49 -7.37 -13.78
CA THR A 112 30.26 -8.77 -14.12
C THR A 112 29.57 -8.89 -15.48
N HIS A 113 28.48 -8.15 -15.70
CA HIS A 113 27.78 -8.15 -16.99
C HIS A 113 28.63 -7.58 -18.12
N GLY A 114 29.39 -6.50 -17.89
CA GLY A 114 30.29 -5.94 -18.91
C GLY A 114 31.36 -6.94 -19.33
N LYS A 115 31.99 -7.63 -18.36
CA LYS A 115 33.01 -8.65 -18.62
C LYS A 115 32.48 -9.82 -19.45
N HIS A 116 31.29 -10.30 -19.15
CA HIS A 116 30.73 -11.50 -19.80
C HIS A 116 29.98 -11.20 -21.11
N SER A 117 29.47 -9.98 -21.30
CA SER A 117 28.80 -9.56 -22.53
C SER A 117 29.75 -8.92 -23.56
N GLY A 118 30.91 -8.41 -23.13
CA GLY A 118 31.80 -7.62 -23.95
C GLY A 118 31.31 -6.19 -24.24
N THR A 119 30.19 -5.78 -23.64
CA THR A 119 29.64 -4.43 -23.77
C THR A 119 30.20 -3.54 -22.66
N ASP A 120 30.64 -2.32 -23.01
CA ASP A 120 31.07 -1.33 -22.03
C ASP A 120 29.85 -0.72 -21.32
N LEU A 121 29.72 -1.01 -20.02
CA LEU A 121 28.68 -0.47 -19.14
C LEU A 121 29.20 0.68 -18.25
N SER A 122 30.37 1.24 -18.55
CA SER A 122 30.87 2.44 -17.88
C SER A 122 30.07 3.69 -18.27
N TYR A 123 29.93 4.60 -17.33
CA TYR A 123 29.36 5.92 -17.55
C TYR A 123 30.48 6.90 -17.91
N PHE A 124 30.24 7.75 -18.91
CA PHE A 124 31.14 8.84 -19.26
C PHE A 124 30.57 10.15 -18.73
N ASP A 125 31.25 10.72 -17.73
CA ASP A 125 30.92 12.02 -17.16
C ASP A 125 31.52 13.12 -18.04
N GLN A 126 30.65 13.87 -18.75
CA GLN A 126 31.09 14.93 -19.65
C GLN A 126 31.67 16.14 -18.92
N ASP A 127 31.21 16.41 -17.70
CA ASP A 127 31.65 17.57 -16.92
C ASP A 127 33.05 17.34 -16.35
N LYS A 128 33.35 16.10 -15.96
CA LYS A 128 34.67 15.69 -15.46
C LYS A 128 35.58 15.11 -16.54
N ASN A 129 35.04 14.82 -17.72
CA ASN A 129 35.73 14.18 -18.85
C ASN A 129 36.42 12.86 -18.47
N GLU A 130 35.71 12.02 -17.69
CA GLU A 130 36.22 10.74 -17.19
C GLU A 130 35.20 9.61 -17.33
N ARG A 131 35.69 8.36 -17.33
CA ARG A 131 34.86 7.16 -17.32
C ARG A 131 34.95 6.45 -15.99
N TRP A 132 33.81 6.06 -15.45
CA TRP A 132 33.73 5.25 -14.23
C TRP A 132 32.60 4.24 -14.34
N VAL A 133 32.68 3.17 -13.56
CA VAL A 133 31.59 2.20 -13.43
C VAL A 133 30.72 2.63 -12.24
N PRO A 134 29.42 2.92 -12.44
CA PRO A 134 28.55 3.30 -11.34
C PRO A 134 28.50 2.27 -10.22
N TYR A 135 28.39 2.77 -8.99
CA TYR A 135 27.95 1.94 -7.87
C TYR A 135 26.43 1.83 -7.90
N VAL A 136 25.89 0.74 -7.35
CA VAL A 136 24.46 0.45 -7.36
C VAL A 136 23.91 0.38 -5.93
N ILE A 137 22.93 1.23 -5.66
CA ILE A 137 22.07 1.15 -4.47
C ILE A 137 20.73 0.55 -4.89
N GLU A 138 20.35 -0.55 -4.26
CA GLU A 138 19.18 -1.35 -4.61
C GLU A 138 18.20 -1.41 -3.43
N PRO A 139 17.09 -0.66 -3.49
CA PRO A 139 15.90 -0.96 -2.70
C PRO A 139 15.07 -2.04 -3.39
N ALA A 140 14.84 -3.16 -2.70
CA ALA A 140 14.13 -4.32 -3.21
C ALA A 140 13.01 -4.73 -2.25
N ALA A 141 11.77 -4.37 -2.56
CA ALA A 141 10.60 -4.68 -1.76
C ALA A 141 9.82 -5.88 -2.31
N GLY A 142 9.37 -6.76 -1.42
CA GLY A 142 8.40 -7.80 -1.78
C GLY A 142 6.98 -7.23 -1.80
N LEU A 143 6.37 -7.09 -2.98
CA LEU A 143 5.02 -6.50 -3.13
C LEU A 143 3.99 -7.23 -2.26
N ASN A 144 3.98 -8.56 -2.33
CA ASN A 144 3.04 -9.39 -1.58
C ASN A 144 3.21 -9.21 -0.06
N ARG A 145 4.47 -9.10 0.40
CA ARG A 145 4.80 -8.88 1.82
C ARG A 145 4.35 -7.49 2.27
N ALA A 146 4.57 -6.47 1.46
CA ALA A 146 4.10 -5.12 1.73
C ALA A 146 2.57 -5.08 1.86
N VAL A 147 1.83 -5.68 0.91
CA VAL A 147 0.36 -5.78 0.97
C VAL A 147 -0.09 -6.43 2.28
N PHE A 148 0.51 -7.55 2.68
CA PHE A 148 0.13 -8.22 3.92
C PHE A 148 0.49 -7.43 5.17
N ALA A 149 1.63 -6.74 5.20
CA ALA A 149 1.97 -5.87 6.32
C ALA A 149 0.97 -4.72 6.46
N PHE A 150 0.58 -4.05 5.37
CA PHE A 150 -0.46 -3.03 5.43
C PHE A 150 -1.80 -3.58 5.91
N LEU A 151 -2.17 -4.80 5.51
CA LEU A 151 -3.40 -5.45 6.02
C LEU A 151 -3.32 -5.74 7.52
N LEU A 152 -2.18 -6.25 8.00
CA LEU A 152 -1.99 -6.53 9.43
C LEU A 152 -1.97 -5.27 10.27
N ASP A 153 -1.31 -4.21 9.79
CA ASP A 153 -1.16 -2.97 10.53
C ASP A 153 -2.46 -2.15 10.55
N ALA A 154 -3.24 -2.22 9.47
CA ALA A 154 -4.57 -1.60 9.38
C ALA A 154 -5.66 -2.36 10.15
N TYR A 155 -5.44 -3.64 10.48
CA TYR A 155 -6.44 -4.45 11.19
C TYR A 155 -6.68 -3.92 12.59
N ALA A 156 -7.94 -3.60 12.89
CA ALA A 156 -8.36 -3.22 14.22
C ALA A 156 -9.72 -3.86 14.56
N GLU A 157 -9.95 -4.04 15.86
CA GLU A 157 -11.27 -4.32 16.41
C GLU A 157 -11.69 -3.17 17.32
N ASP A 158 -12.89 -2.62 17.10
CA ASP A 158 -13.48 -1.58 17.94
C ASP A 158 -14.95 -1.87 18.25
N GLU A 159 -15.61 -0.95 18.97
CA GLU A 159 -17.03 -1.03 19.25
C GLU A 159 -17.80 -0.04 18.37
N ALA A 160 -18.88 -0.52 17.74
CA ALA A 160 -19.74 0.34 16.94
C ALA A 160 -21.22 0.12 17.29
N PRO A 161 -22.07 1.16 17.20
CA PRO A 161 -23.49 1.07 17.54
C PRO A 161 -24.21 0.00 16.72
N ASN A 162 -25.20 -0.65 17.34
CA ASN A 162 -26.07 -1.62 16.70
C ASN A 162 -27.51 -1.08 16.61
N ALA A 163 -28.31 -1.70 15.74
CA ALA A 163 -29.69 -1.29 15.50
C ALA A 163 -30.65 -1.51 16.69
N LYS A 164 -30.17 -2.13 17.78
CA LYS A 164 -30.95 -2.44 18.99
C LYS A 164 -30.62 -1.53 20.17
N GLY A 165 -29.79 -0.50 19.98
CA GLY A 165 -29.43 0.47 21.03
C GLY A 165 -28.27 0.04 21.93
N GLY A 166 -27.46 -0.95 21.51
CA GLY A 166 -26.20 -1.33 22.15
C GLY A 166 -25.00 -1.16 21.21
N VAL A 167 -23.86 -1.74 21.59
CA VAL A 167 -22.64 -1.80 20.76
C VAL A 167 -22.31 -3.24 20.39
N ASP A 168 -21.83 -3.43 19.17
CA ASP A 168 -21.29 -4.71 18.70
C ASP A 168 -19.81 -4.51 18.31
N THR A 169 -18.96 -5.49 18.61
CA THR A 169 -17.58 -5.53 18.12
C THR A 169 -17.56 -5.44 16.60
N ARG A 170 -16.68 -4.61 16.07
CA ARG A 170 -16.47 -4.36 14.66
C ARG A 170 -15.05 -4.72 14.29
N THR A 171 -14.91 -5.50 13.23
CA THR A 171 -13.63 -5.59 12.51
C THR A 171 -13.55 -4.46 11.50
N VAL A 172 -12.43 -3.74 11.47
CA VAL A 172 -12.17 -2.66 10.52
C VAL A 172 -10.75 -2.75 9.99
N LEU A 173 -10.61 -2.55 8.68
CA LEU A 173 -9.31 -2.27 8.07
C LEU A 173 -9.13 -0.77 7.92
N ARG A 174 -8.29 -0.17 8.76
CA ARG A 174 -7.94 1.26 8.72
C ARG A 174 -6.92 1.59 7.64
N LEU A 175 -7.12 1.09 6.43
CA LEU A 175 -6.22 1.33 5.30
C LEU A 175 -6.17 2.82 4.98
N ASP A 176 -4.98 3.32 4.63
CA ASP A 176 -4.84 4.63 4.03
C ASP A 176 -5.77 4.73 2.79
N PRO A 177 -6.50 5.84 2.58
CA PRO A 177 -7.41 5.98 1.45
C PRO A 177 -6.76 5.72 0.08
N ARG A 178 -5.45 5.91 -0.07
CA ARG A 178 -4.67 5.56 -1.28
C ARG A 178 -4.60 4.06 -1.51
N LEU A 179 -4.54 3.27 -0.44
CA LEU A 179 -4.43 1.80 -0.49
C LEU A 179 -5.79 1.09 -0.48
N ALA A 180 -6.86 1.75 -0.02
CA ALA A 180 -8.18 1.11 0.06
C ALA A 180 -8.65 0.55 -1.30
N PRO A 181 -9.08 -0.73 -1.40
CA PRO A 181 -9.45 -1.34 -2.66
C PRO A 181 -10.72 -0.71 -3.25
N VAL A 182 -11.66 -0.33 -2.40
CA VAL A 182 -12.86 0.44 -2.73
C VAL A 182 -12.74 1.80 -2.04
N LYS A 183 -12.87 2.89 -2.81
CA LYS A 183 -12.71 4.24 -2.26
C LYS A 183 -13.98 4.78 -1.63
N ALA A 184 -15.13 4.36 -2.17
CA ALA A 184 -16.43 4.72 -1.66
C ALA A 184 -17.47 3.63 -1.96
N ALA A 185 -18.50 3.52 -1.12
CA ALA A 185 -19.63 2.64 -1.36
C ALA A 185 -20.94 3.44 -1.34
N VAL A 186 -21.82 3.22 -2.31
CA VAL A 186 -23.15 3.87 -2.35
C VAL A 186 -24.22 2.87 -1.93
N LEU A 187 -24.95 3.20 -0.87
CA LEU A 187 -25.81 2.29 -0.12
C LEU A 187 -27.22 2.88 0.03
N PRO A 188 -28.25 2.42 -0.70
CA PRO A 188 -29.62 2.92 -0.48
C PRO A 188 -30.15 2.45 0.89
N LEU A 189 -30.86 3.27 1.66
CA LEU A 189 -31.30 2.92 3.02
C LEU A 189 -32.04 1.57 3.08
N SER A 190 -32.83 1.27 2.06
CA SER A 190 -33.46 -0.02 1.85
C SER A 190 -33.54 -0.37 0.35
N ARG A 191 -33.84 -1.63 0.04
CA ARG A 191 -34.11 -2.08 -1.33
C ARG A 191 -35.52 -1.64 -1.74
N ASN A 192 -35.66 -0.36 -2.05
CA ASN A 192 -36.91 0.29 -2.43
C ASN A 192 -36.80 0.79 -3.89
N ALA A 193 -37.90 0.68 -4.64
CA ALA A 193 -37.97 1.05 -6.07
C ALA A 193 -37.65 2.53 -6.34
N ASP A 194 -37.85 3.41 -5.35
CA ASP A 194 -37.61 4.84 -5.47
C ASP A 194 -36.15 5.20 -5.10
N LEU A 195 -35.55 4.49 -4.15
CA LEU A 195 -34.16 4.75 -3.69
C LEU A 195 -33.11 4.09 -4.56
N SER A 196 -33.33 2.85 -4.98
CA SER A 196 -32.33 2.06 -5.70
C SER A 196 -31.88 2.70 -7.03
N PRO A 197 -32.75 3.29 -7.86
CA PRO A 197 -32.31 3.98 -9.08
C PRO A 197 -31.41 5.17 -8.78
N LYS A 198 -31.81 6.04 -7.83
CA LYS A 198 -31.03 7.23 -7.44
C LYS A 198 -29.63 6.86 -6.92
N ALA A 199 -29.55 5.83 -6.09
CA ALA A 199 -28.30 5.31 -5.58
C ALA A 199 -27.41 4.69 -6.68
N LYS A 200 -28.01 3.99 -7.65
CA LYS A 200 -27.26 3.46 -8.80
C LYS A 200 -26.72 4.55 -9.70
N ASP A 201 -27.50 5.61 -9.94
CA ASP A 201 -27.07 6.75 -10.74
C ASP A 201 -25.90 7.49 -10.09
N LEU A 202 -25.99 7.74 -8.77
CA LEU A 202 -24.89 8.32 -8.00
C LEU A 202 -23.63 7.45 -8.05
N ALA A 203 -23.78 6.13 -7.84
CA ALA A 203 -22.66 5.20 -7.94
C ALA A 203 -22.03 5.21 -9.34
N ALA A 204 -22.84 5.23 -10.40
CA ALA A 204 -22.37 5.29 -11.78
C ALA A 204 -21.61 6.60 -12.08
N ASP A 205 -22.06 7.73 -11.54
CA ASP A 205 -21.35 9.00 -11.68
C ASP A 205 -20.00 9.00 -10.96
N MET A 206 -19.98 8.52 -9.71
CA MET A 206 -18.75 8.42 -8.93
C MET A 206 -17.73 7.43 -9.52
N ARG A 207 -18.19 6.34 -10.16
CA ARG A 207 -17.33 5.36 -10.85
C ARG A 207 -16.49 5.94 -11.98
N LYS A 208 -16.82 7.15 -12.46
CA LYS A 208 -15.99 7.87 -13.45
C LYS A 208 -14.64 8.32 -12.89
N ARG A 209 -14.45 8.29 -11.57
CA ARG A 209 -13.26 8.84 -10.87
C ARG A 209 -12.64 7.90 -9.84
N TRP A 210 -13.42 6.96 -9.33
CA TRP A 210 -12.98 6.07 -8.24
C TRP A 210 -13.52 4.67 -8.40
N ASN A 211 -12.83 3.70 -7.77
CA ASN A 211 -13.41 2.39 -7.57
C ASN A 211 -14.53 2.47 -6.52
N VAL A 212 -15.78 2.30 -6.97
CA VAL A 212 -16.98 2.49 -6.15
C VAL A 212 -17.85 1.24 -6.15
N ASP A 213 -18.20 0.79 -4.95
CA ASP A 213 -19.10 -0.33 -4.74
C ASP A 213 -20.56 0.13 -4.59
N PHE A 214 -21.50 -0.76 -4.90
CA PHE A 214 -22.93 -0.55 -4.69
C PHE A 214 -23.53 -1.79 -4.04
N ASP A 215 -24.29 -1.60 -2.97
CA ASP A 215 -24.88 -2.70 -2.22
C ASP A 215 -26.23 -2.30 -1.61
N ASP A 216 -27.29 -3.02 -1.97
CA ASP A 216 -28.65 -2.87 -1.45
C ASP A 216 -29.15 -4.08 -0.63
N ALA A 217 -28.26 -5.04 -0.36
CA ALA A 217 -28.60 -6.28 0.32
C ALA A 217 -28.54 -6.14 1.84
N GLY A 218 -29.66 -6.41 2.53
CA GLY A 218 -29.73 -6.41 3.99
C GLY A 218 -29.80 -5.01 4.61
N ALA A 219 -29.83 -4.97 5.95
CA ALA A 219 -29.94 -3.71 6.70
C ALA A 219 -28.71 -2.82 6.49
N ILE A 220 -28.90 -1.49 6.51
CA ILE A 220 -27.83 -0.52 6.27
C ILE A 220 -26.62 -0.72 7.20
N GLY A 221 -26.86 -1.06 8.48
CA GLY A 221 -25.78 -1.36 9.43
C GLY A 221 -24.91 -2.54 8.99
N ARG A 222 -25.48 -3.62 8.43
CA ARG A 222 -24.71 -4.76 7.91
C ARG A 222 -23.87 -4.37 6.70
N ARG A 223 -24.37 -3.43 5.89
CA ARG A 223 -23.64 -2.92 4.72
C ARG A 223 -22.45 -2.08 5.13
N TYR A 224 -22.61 -1.19 6.11
CA TYR A 224 -21.47 -0.50 6.71
C TYR A 224 -20.43 -1.48 7.25
N ARG A 225 -20.83 -2.53 7.98
CA ARG A 225 -19.87 -3.53 8.51
C ARG A 225 -19.05 -4.21 7.40
N ARG A 226 -19.68 -4.61 6.30
CA ARG A 226 -18.96 -5.20 5.16
C ARG A 226 -17.93 -4.24 4.55
N GLN A 227 -18.27 -2.96 4.47
CA GLN A 227 -17.39 -1.94 3.92
C GLN A 227 -16.26 -1.58 4.90
N ASP A 228 -16.54 -1.57 6.19
CA ASP A 228 -15.54 -1.40 7.26
C ASP A 228 -14.52 -2.56 7.25
N GLU A 229 -14.98 -3.80 7.08
CA GLU A 229 -14.14 -5.02 7.01
C GLU A 229 -13.17 -5.03 5.82
N ILE A 230 -13.54 -4.40 4.69
CA ILE A 230 -12.66 -4.27 3.51
C ILE A 230 -11.93 -2.92 3.45
N GLY A 231 -12.14 -2.07 4.45
CA GLY A 231 -11.44 -0.80 4.62
C GLY A 231 -11.88 0.33 3.71
N THR A 232 -13.12 0.31 3.19
CA THR A 232 -13.69 1.39 2.39
C THR A 232 -13.77 2.70 3.20
N PRO A 233 -13.10 3.79 2.80
CA PRO A 233 -13.02 5.03 3.60
C PRO A 233 -14.37 5.73 3.79
N PHE A 234 -15.23 5.74 2.77
CA PHE A 234 -16.49 6.49 2.79
C PHE A 234 -17.68 5.65 2.33
N CYS A 235 -18.76 5.67 3.09
CA CYS A 235 -20.04 5.11 2.68
C CYS A 235 -21.08 6.22 2.50
N ILE A 236 -21.75 6.25 1.36
CA ILE A 236 -22.73 7.26 1.00
C ILE A 236 -24.11 6.62 1.02
N THR A 237 -24.98 7.11 1.88
CA THR A 237 -26.32 6.58 2.08
C THR A 237 -27.38 7.45 1.42
N VAL A 238 -28.20 6.80 0.60
CA VAL A 238 -29.36 7.41 -0.08
C VAL A 238 -30.62 6.98 0.66
N ASP A 239 -31.25 7.90 1.38
CA ASP A 239 -32.45 7.69 2.19
C ASP A 239 -33.70 8.30 1.54
N PHE A 240 -34.86 8.15 2.19
CA PHE A 240 -36.11 8.72 1.66
C PHE A 240 -36.08 10.24 1.62
N ASP A 241 -35.44 10.87 2.62
CA ASP A 241 -35.27 12.33 2.66
C ASP A 241 -34.48 12.83 1.44
N THR A 242 -33.55 12.03 0.92
CA THR A 242 -32.79 12.33 -0.32
C THR A 242 -33.71 12.64 -1.52
N LEU A 243 -34.89 12.01 -1.58
CA LEU A 243 -35.85 12.23 -2.67
C LEU A 243 -36.45 13.64 -2.61
N GLU A 244 -36.51 14.24 -1.42
CA GLU A 244 -37.08 15.56 -1.18
C GLU A 244 -35.98 16.65 -1.18
N ASP A 245 -34.90 16.44 -0.43
CA ASP A 245 -33.88 17.46 -0.18
C ASP A 245 -32.65 17.40 -1.10
N GLN A 246 -32.58 16.37 -1.96
CA GLN A 246 -31.45 16.12 -2.86
C GLN A 246 -30.09 16.05 -2.13
N ALA A 247 -30.08 15.59 -0.88
CA ALA A 247 -28.88 15.40 -0.09
C ALA A 247 -28.70 13.94 0.34
N VAL A 248 -27.45 13.53 0.55
CA VAL A 248 -27.07 12.18 0.99
C VAL A 248 -26.26 12.27 2.27
N THR A 249 -26.24 11.16 3.01
CA THR A 249 -25.44 11.06 4.23
C THR A 249 -24.12 10.35 3.92
N VAL A 250 -22.99 11.03 4.11
CA VAL A 250 -21.65 10.45 3.99
C VAL A 250 -21.16 10.04 5.36
N ARG A 251 -20.84 8.76 5.52
CA ARG A 251 -20.22 8.18 6.72
C ARG A 251 -18.74 7.94 6.47
N GLU A 252 -17.89 8.48 7.34
CA GLU A 252 -16.45 8.21 7.37
C GLU A 252 -16.17 6.95 8.20
N ARG A 253 -15.26 6.08 7.72
CA ARG A 253 -14.98 4.76 8.29
C ARG A 253 -14.49 4.82 9.73
N ASP A 254 -13.47 5.62 10.00
CA ASP A 254 -12.67 5.52 11.23
C ASP A 254 -13.37 6.14 12.43
N THR A 255 -13.91 7.34 12.26
CA THR A 255 -14.65 8.11 13.26
C THR A 255 -16.13 7.72 13.32
N MET A 256 -16.65 7.07 12.28
CA MET A 256 -18.08 6.79 12.09
C MET A 256 -18.98 8.03 12.01
N GLN A 257 -18.39 9.23 11.89
CA GLN A 257 -19.14 10.47 11.77
C GLN A 257 -19.93 10.49 10.47
N GLN A 258 -21.13 11.08 10.54
CA GLN A 258 -22.06 11.20 9.43
C GLN A 258 -22.28 12.68 9.13
N GLU A 259 -22.15 13.05 7.86
CA GLU A 259 -22.37 14.40 7.36
C GLU A 259 -23.41 14.35 6.24
N ARG A 260 -24.42 15.23 6.28
CA ARG A 260 -25.43 15.34 5.23
C ARG A 260 -24.99 16.39 4.22
N ILE A 261 -24.77 16.01 2.97
CA ILE A 261 -24.27 16.89 1.90
C ILE A 261 -25.15 16.79 0.66
N GLY A 262 -25.24 17.89 -0.10
CA GLY A 262 -25.95 17.91 -1.38
C GLY A 262 -25.36 16.90 -2.37
N LEU A 263 -26.22 16.25 -3.17
CA LEU A 263 -25.81 15.27 -4.18
C LEU A 263 -24.79 15.83 -5.18
N ASP A 264 -24.95 17.10 -5.55
CA ASP A 264 -24.05 17.84 -6.44
C ASP A 264 -22.67 18.11 -5.81
N ALA A 265 -22.59 18.17 -4.49
CA ALA A 265 -21.35 18.39 -3.74
C ALA A 265 -20.55 17.12 -3.45
N VAL A 266 -21.15 15.92 -3.54
CA VAL A 266 -20.52 14.64 -3.16
C VAL A 266 -19.16 14.43 -3.84
N VAL A 267 -19.11 14.61 -5.16
CA VAL A 267 -17.89 14.40 -5.93
C VAL A 267 -16.79 15.39 -5.51
N GLY A 268 -17.12 16.66 -5.34
CA GLY A 268 -16.17 17.67 -4.88
C GLY A 268 -15.67 17.38 -3.45
N TRP A 269 -16.59 17.02 -2.56
CA TRP A 269 -16.28 16.70 -1.16
C TRP A 269 -15.31 15.51 -1.04
N LEU A 270 -15.52 14.47 -1.86
CA LEU A 270 -14.66 13.28 -1.91
C LEU A 270 -13.32 13.57 -2.58
N ALA A 271 -13.27 14.40 -3.62
CA ALA A 271 -12.02 14.73 -4.33
C ALA A 271 -10.97 15.44 -3.45
N HIS A 272 -11.39 16.12 -2.38
CA HIS A 272 -10.46 16.70 -1.41
C HIS A 272 -9.88 15.68 -0.41
N ARG A 273 -10.44 14.47 -0.34
CA ARG A 273 -10.11 13.45 0.67
C ARG A 273 -9.61 12.14 0.08
N LEU A 274 -9.93 11.88 -1.18
CA LEU A 274 -9.52 10.69 -1.91
C LEU A 274 -8.55 11.10 -3.03
N PRO A 275 -7.51 10.29 -3.29
CA PRO A 275 -6.73 10.45 -4.51
C PRO A 275 -7.64 10.22 -5.73
N THR A 276 -7.30 10.84 -6.85
CA THR A 276 -7.87 10.46 -8.15
C THR A 276 -7.37 9.06 -8.52
N CYS A 277 -8.29 8.17 -8.88
CA CYS A 277 -7.96 6.83 -9.38
C CYS A 277 -8.00 6.78 -10.91
#